data_AF-A0A2T0HIC9-F1
#
_entry.id   AF-A0A2T0HIC9-F1
#
_cell.length_a   1.000
_cell.length_b   1.000
_cell.length_c   1.000
_cell.angle_alpha   90.00
_cell.angle_beta   90.00
_cell.angle_gamma   90.00
#
_symmetry.space_group_name_H-M   'P 1'
#
loop_
_entity.id
_entity.type
_entity.pdbx_description
1 polymer ?
#
loop_
_entity_poly.entity_id
_entity_poly.type
_entity_poly.pdbx_seq_one_letter_code
_entity_poly.pdbx_strand_id
1 'polypeptide(L)'
;GAKQPRFLRLDVKSRPLDSGISGPMQQAIGQTLAASQQVLVFLNRRGFAPTLLCHDCGWMSECERCDARMTVHQRYGELRCHHCGHVERVPRHCPQCGKVDLRPVGAGTE
;
A
#
# COMPACT_ATOMS: atom_id res chain seq x y z
N GLY A 1 -8.86 -35.20 4.66
CA GLY A 1 -8.41 -34.04 5.47
C GLY A 1 -8.24 -32.83 4.58
N ALA A 2 -8.43 -31.62 5.11
CA ALA A 2 -8.24 -30.40 4.31
C ALA A 2 -6.79 -30.24 3.86
N LYS A 3 -6.57 -29.93 2.58
CA LYS A 3 -5.25 -29.58 2.03
C LYS A 3 -4.99 -28.09 2.27
N GLN A 4 -3.78 -27.75 2.69
CA GLN A 4 -3.36 -26.35 2.81
C GLN A 4 -3.39 -25.68 1.41
N PRO A 5 -3.85 -24.42 1.32
CA PRO A 5 -3.82 -23.68 0.07
C PRO A 5 -2.38 -23.35 -0.33
N ARG A 6 -2.15 -23.16 -1.63
CA ARG A 6 -0.88 -22.65 -2.14
C ARG A 6 -0.85 -21.13 -1.99
N PHE A 7 0.15 -20.61 -1.30
CA PHE A 7 0.42 -19.17 -1.24
C PHE A 7 1.45 -18.78 -2.29
N LEU A 8 1.21 -17.67 -2.99
CA LEU A 8 2.15 -17.06 -3.92
C LEU A 8 2.37 -15.61 -3.48
N ARG A 9 3.61 -15.25 -3.19
CA ARG A 9 3.99 -13.87 -2.88
C ARG A 9 4.43 -13.17 -4.15
N LEU A 10 3.71 -12.11 -4.52
CA LEU A 10 4.07 -11.28 -5.66
C LEU A 10 4.70 -9.97 -5.17
N ASP A 11 5.92 -9.70 -5.61
CA ASP A 11 6.54 -8.39 -5.39
C ASP A 11 5.97 -7.38 -6.38
N VAL A 12 5.42 -6.28 -5.86
CA VAL A 12 4.78 -5.21 -6.64
C VAL A 12 5.67 -3.98 -6.82
N LYS A 13 6.85 -3.93 -6.18
CA LYS A 13 7.75 -2.78 -6.28
C LYS A 13 8.10 -2.48 -7.75
N SER A 14 8.05 -1.19 -8.10
CA SER A 14 8.29 -0.67 -9.45
C SER A 14 7.47 -1.33 -10.57
N ARG A 15 6.38 -2.04 -10.26
CA ARG A 15 5.46 -2.58 -11.27
C ARG A 15 4.29 -1.62 -11.52
N PRO A 16 3.84 -1.46 -12.76
CA PRO A 16 2.58 -0.76 -13.00
C PRO A 16 1.45 -1.52 -12.30
N LEU A 17 0.64 -0.77 -11.56
CA LEU A 17 -0.59 -1.24 -10.94
C LEU A 17 -1.74 -0.52 -11.61
N ASP A 18 -2.76 -1.28 -12.00
CA ASP A 18 -4.03 -0.74 -12.46
C ASP A 18 -5.05 -0.91 -11.34
N SER A 19 -5.56 0.21 -10.83
CA SER A 19 -6.51 0.25 -9.72
C SER A 19 -6.03 -0.53 -8.48
N GLY A 20 -4.73 -0.53 -8.23
CA GLY A 20 -4.09 -1.26 -7.11
C GLY A 20 -3.82 -2.74 -7.38
N ILE A 21 -4.13 -3.25 -8.57
CA ILE A 21 -3.96 -4.65 -8.96
C ILE A 21 -2.82 -4.77 -9.98
N SER A 22 -1.90 -5.71 -9.73
CA SER A 22 -0.80 -5.98 -10.66
C SER A 22 -1.26 -6.83 -11.85
N GLY A 23 -0.60 -6.69 -13.00
CA GLY A 23 -0.89 -7.49 -14.21
C GLY A 23 -0.96 -9.02 -13.97
N PRO A 24 0.00 -9.64 -13.25
CA PRO A 24 -0.08 -11.07 -12.94
C PRO A 24 -1.30 -11.45 -12.10
N MET A 25 -1.72 -10.58 -11.18
CA MET A 25 -2.93 -10.80 -10.38
C MET A 25 -4.19 -10.65 -11.24
N GLN A 26 -4.26 -9.64 -12.11
CA GLN A 26 -5.38 -9.49 -13.06
C GLN A 26 -5.55 -10.73 -13.95
N GLN A 27 -4.44 -11.27 -14.47
CA GLN A 27 -4.47 -12.48 -15.28
C GLN A 27 -5.00 -13.69 -14.49
N ALA A 28 -4.54 -13.89 -13.25
CA ALA A 28 -5.00 -14.99 -12.40
C ALA A 28 -6.50 -14.86 -12.05
N ILE A 29 -6.97 -13.63 -11.79
CA ILE A 29 -8.39 -13.33 -11.57
C ILE A 29 -9.19 -13.70 -12.83
N GLY A 30 -8.76 -13.22 -14.00
CA GLY A 30 -9.44 -13.48 -15.27
C GLY A 30 -9.55 -14.98 -15.60
N GLN A 31 -8.47 -15.74 -15.39
CA GLN A 31 -8.48 -17.20 -15.60
C GLN A 31 -9.45 -17.91 -14.65
N THR A 32 -9.50 -17.49 -13.38
CA THR A 32 -10.40 -18.07 -12.38
C THR A 32 -11.86 -17.81 -12.73
N LEU A 33 -12.19 -16.58 -13.14
CA LEU A 33 -13.53 -16.21 -13.56
C LEU A 33 -13.93 -16.92 -14.87
N ALA A 34 -13.01 -17.08 -15.83
CA ALA A 34 -13.25 -17.82 -17.07
C ALA A 34 -13.55 -19.30 -16.84
N ALA A 35 -13.08 -19.87 -15.72
CA ALA A 35 -13.40 -21.23 -15.28
C ALA A 35 -14.73 -21.31 -14.51
N SER A 36 -15.55 -20.26 -14.50
CA SER A 36 -16.81 -20.16 -13.73
C SER A 36 -16.62 -20.34 -12.22
N GLN A 37 -15.45 -19.93 -11.71
CA GLN A 37 -15.13 -19.94 -10.28
C GLN A 37 -15.20 -18.52 -9.71
N GLN A 38 -15.05 -18.40 -8.39
CA GLN A 38 -15.12 -17.12 -7.68
C GLN A 38 -13.74 -16.68 -7.18
N VAL A 39 -13.56 -15.37 -7.12
CA VAL A 39 -12.37 -14.72 -6.55
C VAL A 39 -12.81 -13.89 -5.36
N LEU A 40 -12.10 -14.04 -4.23
CA LEU A 40 -12.22 -13.15 -3.08
C LEU A 40 -11.01 -12.22 -3.04
N VAL A 41 -11.27 -10.91 -3.04
CA VAL A 41 -10.25 -9.87 -2.87
C VAL A 41 -10.45 -9.23 -1.50
N PHE A 42 -9.43 -9.30 -0.67
CA PHE A 42 -9.42 -8.68 0.65
C PHE A 42 -8.73 -7.32 0.59
N LEU A 43 -9.37 -6.29 1.12
CA LEU A 43 -8.83 -4.95 1.27
C LEU A 43 -8.86 -4.54 2.74
N ASN A 44 -8.06 -3.53 3.10
CA ASN A 44 -8.12 -2.96 4.43
C ASN A 44 -9.52 -2.35 4.68
N ARG A 45 -9.94 -2.34 5.95
CA ARG A 45 -11.21 -1.75 6.37
C ARG A 45 -11.26 -0.25 6.01
N ARG A 46 -12.46 0.26 5.70
CA ARG A 46 -12.76 1.70 5.58
C ARG A 46 -12.22 2.50 6.78
N GLY A 47 -11.57 3.63 6.48
CA GLY A 47 -10.99 4.52 7.49
C GLY A 47 -9.64 4.09 8.06
N PHE A 48 -8.96 3.11 7.44
CA PHE A 48 -7.57 2.82 7.79
C PHE A 48 -6.69 4.05 7.49
N ALA A 49 -5.87 4.45 8.46
CA ALA A 49 -5.02 5.63 8.37
C ALA A 49 -3.86 5.37 7.38
N PRO A 50 -3.82 6.02 6.21
CA PRO A 50 -2.86 5.68 5.17
C PRO A 50 -1.44 6.09 5.58
N THR A 51 -0.45 5.23 5.31
CA THR A 51 0.98 5.54 5.48
C THR A 51 1.58 5.91 4.12
N LEU A 52 2.60 6.77 4.07
CA LEU A 52 3.28 7.09 2.81
C LEU A 52 4.30 6.00 2.49
N LEU A 53 4.28 5.47 1.27
CA LEU A 53 5.20 4.44 0.77
C LEU A 53 5.86 4.87 -0.55
N CYS A 54 7.14 4.58 -0.71
CA CYS A 54 7.83 4.66 -1.99
C CYS A 54 7.62 3.38 -2.79
N HIS A 55 6.98 3.51 -3.95
CA HIS A 55 6.66 2.38 -4.82
C HIS A 55 7.92 1.74 -5.43
N ASP A 56 9.02 2.49 -5.53
CA ASP A 56 10.27 2.01 -6.11
C ASP A 56 11.13 1.18 -5.14
N CYS A 57 11.37 1.70 -3.93
CA CYS A 57 12.29 1.07 -2.98
C CYS A 57 11.62 0.44 -1.76
N GLY A 58 10.33 0.70 -1.54
CA GLY A 58 9.58 0.19 -0.38
C GLY A 58 9.79 0.98 0.91
N TRP A 59 10.48 2.13 0.87
CA TRP A 59 10.52 3.06 2.00
C TRP A 59 9.10 3.39 2.48
N MET A 60 8.91 3.48 3.79
CA MET A 60 7.64 3.85 4.41
C MET A 60 7.90 4.93 5.45
N SER A 61 7.00 5.92 5.55
CA SER A 61 7.15 7.02 6.50
C SER A 61 7.07 6.56 7.96
N GLU A 62 8.11 6.86 8.73
CA GLU A 62 8.28 6.52 10.15
C GLU A 62 8.51 7.81 10.94
N CYS A 63 8.05 7.84 12.19
CA CYS A 63 8.21 8.98 13.07
C CYS A 63 9.57 8.94 13.75
N GLU A 64 10.43 9.92 13.47
CA GLU A 64 11.76 10.04 14.08
C GLU A 64 11.75 10.25 15.61
N ARG A 65 10.58 10.46 16.22
CA ARG A 65 10.43 10.67 17.68
C ARG A 65 10.00 9.44 18.47
N CYS A 66 9.38 8.45 17.83
CA CYS A 66 8.77 7.32 18.55
C CYS A 66 8.59 6.04 17.72
N ASP A 67 9.22 5.96 16.54
CA ASP A 67 9.25 4.80 15.64
C ASP A 67 7.87 4.32 15.12
N ALA A 68 6.80 5.06 15.41
CA ALA A 68 5.47 4.81 14.87
C ALA A 68 5.38 5.17 13.38
N ARG A 69 4.47 4.55 12.63
CA ARG A 69 4.15 4.96 11.26
C ARG A 69 3.51 6.34 11.23
N MET A 70 3.92 7.17 10.28
CA MET A 70 3.28 8.45 10.02
C MET A 70 2.03 8.26 9.15
N THR A 71 0.96 8.98 9.47
CA THR A 71 -0.28 9.00 8.67
C THR A 71 -0.27 10.14 7.67
N VAL A 72 -0.65 9.87 6.43
CA VAL A 72 -0.82 10.87 5.37
C VAL A 72 -2.15 11.59 5.55
N HIS A 73 -2.08 12.90 5.76
CA HIS A 73 -3.23 13.79 5.82
C HIS A 73 -3.31 14.59 4.52
N GLN A 74 -3.89 13.99 3.47
CA GLN A 74 -3.90 14.54 2.11
C GLN A 74 -4.47 15.96 2.02
N ARG A 75 -5.54 16.25 2.78
CA ARG A 75 -6.19 17.57 2.83
C ARG A 75 -5.22 18.69 3.25
N TYR A 76 -4.26 18.36 4.11
CA TYR A 76 -3.32 19.31 4.69
C TYR A 76 -1.92 19.21 4.07
N GLY A 77 -1.66 18.19 3.24
CA GLY A 77 -0.33 17.95 2.64
C GLY A 77 0.74 17.61 3.68
N GLU A 78 0.36 16.99 4.80
CA GLU A 78 1.25 16.69 5.91
C GLU A 78 1.28 15.19 6.25
N LEU A 79 2.37 14.79 6.89
CA LEU A 79 2.51 13.53 7.61
C LEU A 79 2.35 13.82 9.10
N ARG A 80 1.52 13.04 9.79
CA ARG A 80 1.27 13.19 11.23
C ARG A 80 1.46 11.89 11.97
N CYS A 81 2.22 11.93 13.06
CA CYS A 81 2.29 10.86 14.04
C CYS A 81 1.10 10.97 14.99
N HIS A 82 0.26 9.95 15.04
CA HIS A 82 -0.85 9.89 16.01
C HIS A 82 -0.44 9.40 17.40
N HIS A 83 0.80 8.95 17.58
CA HIS A 83 1.31 8.53 18.87
C HIS A 83 1.86 9.72 19.67
N CYS A 84 2.72 10.55 19.06
CA CYS A 84 3.37 11.68 19.74
C CYS A 84 2.96 13.07 19.23
N GLY A 85 2.11 13.15 18.20
CA GLY A 85 1.65 14.42 17.63
C GLY A 85 2.65 15.13 16.72
N HIS A 86 3.80 14.52 16.39
CA HIS A 86 4.76 15.09 15.45
C HIS A 86 4.14 15.29 14.06
N VAL A 87 4.45 16.42 13.42
CA VAL A 87 3.96 16.79 12.08
C VAL A 87 5.14 17.20 11.21
N GLU A 88 5.13 16.75 9.97
CA GLU A 88 6.09 17.13 8.94
C GLU A 88 5.41 17.25 7.57
N ARG A 89 6.07 17.90 6.61
CA ARG A 89 5.56 18.02 5.24
C ARG A 89 5.76 16.70 4.48
N VAL A 90 4.83 16.38 3.58
CA VAL A 90 5.02 15.27 2.64
C VAL A 90 6.26 15.55 1.76
N PRO A 91 7.27 14.65 1.73
CA PRO A 91 8.46 14.86 0.93
C PRO A 91 8.13 14.77 -0.57
N ARG A 92 8.85 15.56 -1.39
CA ARG A 92 8.69 15.53 -2.86
C ARG A 92 9.40 14.36 -3.54
N HIS A 93 10.42 13.82 -2.87
CA HIS A 93 11.24 12.70 -3.34
C HIS A 93 11.41 11.73 -2.18
N CYS A 94 11.54 10.44 -2.49
CA CYS A 94 11.81 9.41 -1.51
C CYS A 94 13.12 9.70 -0.77
N PRO A 95 13.13 9.78 0.57
CA PRO A 95 14.34 10.01 1.35
C PRO A 95 15.39 8.91 1.18
N GLN A 96 14.98 7.69 0.82
CA GLN A 96 15.87 6.54 0.70
C GLN A 96 16.47 6.37 -0.71
N CYS A 97 15.71 6.63 -1.78
CA CYS A 97 16.17 6.35 -3.15
C CYS A 97 16.06 7.54 -4.12
N GLY A 98 15.53 8.68 -3.68
CA GLY A 98 15.39 9.89 -4.50
C GLY A 98 14.32 9.86 -5.58
N LYS A 99 13.60 8.74 -5.78
CA LYS A 99 12.50 8.64 -6.76
C LYS A 99 11.24 9.38 -6.29
N VAL A 100 10.34 9.70 -7.22
CA VAL A 100 9.17 10.56 -6.96
C VAL A 100 7.87 9.78 -6.72
N ASP A 101 7.85 8.46 -6.95
CA ASP A 101 6.63 7.66 -6.82
C ASP A 101 6.33 7.32 -5.34
N LEU A 102 5.80 8.32 -4.64
CA LEU A 102 5.34 8.23 -3.26
C LEU A 102 3.82 8.13 -3.24
N ARG A 103 3.30 7.03 -2.68
CA ARG A 103 1.88 6.71 -2.66
C ARG A 103 1.38 6.49 -1.23
N PRO A 104 0.20 7.01 -0.88
CA PRO A 104 -0.48 6.57 0.33
C PRO A 104 -0.91 5.11 0.16
N VAL A 105 -0.53 4.26 1.11
CA VAL A 105 -0.95 2.85 1.17
C VAL A 105 -1.84 2.63 2.39
N GLY A 106 -2.83 1.75 2.23
CA GLY A 106 -3.87 1.53 3.25
C GLY A 106 -5.20 2.23 2.96
N ALA A 107 -5.48 2.59 1.70
CA ALA A 107 -6.82 3.00 1.29
C ALA A 107 -7.81 1.87 1.63
N GLY A 108 -8.76 2.16 2.53
CA GLY A 108 -9.88 1.26 2.79
C GLY A 108 -10.89 1.29 1.64
N THR A 109 -12.03 0.64 1.81
CA THR A 109 -13.14 0.72 0.84
C THR A 109 -13.87 2.06 0.93
N GLU A 110 -14.27 2.65 -0.20
CA GLU A 110 -15.28 3.73 -0.26
C GLU A 110 -16.59 3.32 0.43
#